data_AF-A0A2E4YYQ9-F1
#
_entry.id   AF-A0A2E4YYQ9-F1
#
_cell.length_a   1.000
_cell.length_b   1.000
_cell.length_c   1.000
_cell.angle_alpha   90.00
_cell.angle_beta   90.00
_cell.angle_gamma   90.00
#
_symmetry.space_group_name_H-M   'P 1'
#
loop_
_entity.id
_entity.type
_entity.pdbx_description
1 polymer ?
#
loop_
_entity_poly.entity_id
_entity_poly.type
_entity_poly.pdbx_seq_one_letter_code
_entity_poly.pdbx_strand_id
1 'polypeptide(L)'
;MTGIPHDAFEAKSHLYKNKPVSSTVSILMTGTLAGRDDIQEPVAWTNDAKNSRVFYTSLGSTGDFALPAFQRLLLNGVLWALEKTIPPADPRVIAGNKPNHGQRN
;
A
#
# COMPACT_ATOMS: atom_id res chain seq x y z
N MET A 1 -2.71 9.87 -4.17
CA MET A 1 -2.85 9.31 -2.80
C MET A 1 -2.01 10.16 -1.84
N THR A 2 -2.40 10.29 -0.57
CA THR A 2 -1.67 11.14 0.40
C THR A 2 -1.39 10.41 1.72
N GLY A 3 -0.24 10.68 2.33
CA GLY A 3 0.13 10.21 3.68
C GLY A 3 0.38 8.72 3.83
N ILE A 4 0.68 8.03 2.73
CA ILE A 4 1.32 6.72 2.76
C ILE A 4 2.83 6.99 2.83
N PRO A 5 3.59 6.33 3.71
CA PRO A 5 5.05 6.46 3.73
C PRO A 5 5.64 6.17 2.35
N HIS A 6 6.65 6.94 1.96
CA HIS A 6 7.43 6.65 0.75
C HIS A 6 8.54 5.63 1.02
N ASP A 7 8.91 5.44 2.30
CA ASP A 7 9.84 4.42 2.74
C ASP A 7 9.16 3.06 2.91
N ALA A 8 9.94 1.97 2.80
CA ALA A 8 9.44 0.62 2.98
C ALA A 8 8.96 0.37 4.42
N PHE A 9 7.90 -0.42 4.56
CA PHE A 9 7.44 -0.96 5.85
C PHE A 9 7.30 -2.48 5.74
N GLU A 10 7.46 -3.17 6.87
CA GLU A 10 7.32 -4.62 6.91
C GLU A 10 5.84 -5.02 7.05
N ALA A 11 5.38 -5.87 6.15
CA ALA A 11 4.06 -6.51 6.19
C ALA A 11 4.24 -8.03 6.30
N LYS A 12 3.51 -8.69 7.21
CA LYS A 12 3.63 -10.13 7.45
C LYS A 12 2.68 -10.92 6.55
N SER A 13 2.83 -10.73 5.24
CA SER A 13 1.92 -11.26 4.23
C SER A 13 2.67 -11.97 3.10
N HIS A 14 1.96 -12.81 2.35
CA HIS A 14 2.53 -13.49 1.19
C HIS A 14 2.59 -12.56 -0.03
N LEU A 15 3.69 -12.61 -0.77
CA LEU A 15 3.84 -11.87 -2.01
C LEU A 15 3.19 -12.65 -3.16
N TYR A 16 2.06 -12.14 -3.66
CA TYR A 16 1.36 -12.71 -4.81
C TYR A 16 1.93 -12.15 -6.12
N LYS A 17 2.13 -13.02 -7.11
CA LYS A 17 2.56 -12.59 -8.45
C LYS A 17 1.46 -11.82 -9.14
N ASN A 18 1.74 -10.57 -9.52
CA ASN A 18 0.80 -9.74 -10.27
C ASN A 18 1.43 -9.26 -11.56
N LYS A 19 1.01 -9.80 -12.71
CA LYS A 19 1.39 -9.27 -14.02
C LYS A 19 0.45 -8.10 -14.35
N PRO A 20 0.94 -6.86 -14.49
CA PRO A 20 0.13 -5.79 -15.02
C PRO A 20 -0.11 -6.06 -16.50
N VAL A 21 -1.38 -6.18 -16.91
CA VAL A 21 -1.77 -6.57 -18.27
C VAL A 21 -2.33 -5.38 -19.08
N SER A 22 -2.55 -4.21 -18.45
CA SER A 22 -3.20 -3.06 -19.08
C SER A 22 -2.47 -1.75 -18.79
N SER A 23 -2.38 -0.86 -19.79
CA SER A 23 -1.81 0.49 -19.68
C SER A 23 -2.61 1.43 -18.78
N THR A 24 -3.84 1.04 -18.41
CA THR A 24 -4.72 1.78 -17.50
C THR A 24 -4.42 1.53 -16.02
N VAL A 25 -3.49 0.63 -15.71
CA VAL A 25 -3.08 0.30 -14.34
C VAL A 25 -2.02 1.29 -13.86
N SER A 26 -2.24 1.89 -12.69
CA SER A 26 -1.27 2.69 -11.96
C SER A 26 -0.82 1.97 -10.70
N ILE A 27 0.46 1.61 -10.62
CA ILE A 27 1.05 0.97 -9.44
C ILE A 27 1.19 2.00 -8.32
N LEU A 28 0.78 1.61 -7.11
CA LEU A 28 0.85 2.44 -5.91
C LEU A 28 1.91 1.95 -4.94
N MET A 29 2.11 0.64 -4.89
CA MET A 29 3.05 -0.01 -3.97
C MET A 29 3.58 -1.31 -4.57
N THR A 30 4.87 -1.53 -4.39
CA THR A 30 5.59 -2.76 -4.74
C THR A 30 6.10 -3.39 -3.46
N GLY A 31 5.90 -4.69 -3.30
CA GLY A 31 6.43 -5.47 -2.18
C GLY A 31 7.63 -6.29 -2.60
N THR A 32 8.54 -6.52 -1.66
CA THR A 32 9.66 -7.46 -1.77
C THR A 32 9.54 -8.56 -0.72
N LEU A 33 10.31 -9.63 -0.88
CA LEU A 33 10.46 -10.66 0.15
C LEU A 33 11.75 -10.38 0.93
N ALA A 34 11.71 -10.51 2.26
CA ALA A 34 12.88 -10.30 3.11
C ALA A 34 14.05 -11.20 2.66
N GLY A 35 15.20 -10.57 2.37
CA GLY A 35 16.40 -11.26 1.86
C GLY A 35 16.35 -11.66 0.37
N ARG A 36 15.32 -11.21 -0.36
CA ARG A 36 15.06 -11.49 -1.78
C ARG A 36 14.54 -10.22 -2.47
N ASP A 37 15.36 -9.17 -2.44
CA ASP A 37 15.03 -7.85 -3.01
C ASP A 37 14.94 -7.86 -4.55
N ASP A 38 15.46 -8.91 -5.18
CA ASP A 38 15.31 -9.19 -6.61
C ASP A 38 13.87 -9.51 -7.00
N ILE A 39 13.04 -9.93 -6.04
CA ILE A 39 11.63 -10.21 -6.25
C ILE A 39 10.82 -8.97 -5.89
N GLN A 40 10.27 -8.33 -6.92
CA GLN A 40 9.42 -7.15 -6.81
C GLN A 40 8.07 -7.44 -7.45
N GLU A 41 7.00 -7.39 -6.66
CA GLU A 41 5.64 -7.60 -7.15
C GLU A 41 4.73 -6.43 -6.74
N PRO A 42 3.85 -5.95 -7.63
CA PRO A 42 2.84 -4.96 -7.27
C PRO A 42 1.90 -5.50 -6.18
N VAL A 43 1.86 -4.83 -5.03
CA VAL A 43 0.97 -5.20 -3.91
C VAL A 43 -0.21 -4.25 -3.74
N ALA A 44 -0.18 -3.09 -4.41
CA ALA A 44 -1.35 -2.23 -4.53
C ALA A 44 -1.33 -1.44 -5.85
N TRP A 45 -2.48 -1.30 -6.49
CA TRP A 45 -2.65 -0.52 -7.72
C TRP A 45 -4.09 -0.04 -7.92
N THR A 46 -4.26 0.93 -8.82
CA THR A 46 -5.57 1.37 -9.31
C THR A 46 -5.70 1.12 -10.80
N ASN A 47 -6.92 0.91 -11.28
CA ASN A 47 -7.22 0.77 -12.70
C ASN A 47 -8.51 1.52 -13.04
N ASP A 48 -8.46 2.37 -14.07
CA ASP A 48 -9.64 2.95 -14.70
C ASP A 48 -10.03 2.06 -15.89
N ALA A 49 -10.91 1.11 -15.64
CA ALA A 49 -11.31 0.10 -16.60
C ALA A 49 -12.73 0.38 -17.10
N LYS A 50 -12.84 0.92 -18.31
CA LYS A 50 -14.12 1.05 -19.04
C LYS A 50 -15.25 1.62 -18.15
N ASN A 51 -14.99 2.78 -17.51
CA ASN A 51 -15.88 3.49 -16.58
C ASN A 51 -16.02 2.87 -15.18
N SER A 52 -15.14 1.94 -14.80
CA SER A 52 -15.07 1.39 -13.43
C SER A 52 -13.72 1.70 -12.81
N ARG A 53 -13.75 2.28 -11.61
CA ARG A 53 -12.57 2.51 -10.78
C ARG A 53 -12.31 1.30 -9.89
N VAL A 54 -11.22 0.59 -10.17
CA VAL A 54 -10.80 -0.56 -9.37
C VAL A 54 -9.59 -0.19 -8.54
N PHE A 55 -9.70 -0.29 -7.23
CA PHE A 55 -8.55 -0.33 -6.34
C PHE A 55 -8.31 -1.79 -5.92
N TYR A 56 -7.05 -2.23 -5.98
CA TYR A 56 -6.64 -3.56 -5.60
C TYR A 56 -5.46 -3.49 -4.61
N THR A 57 -5.47 -4.41 -3.64
CA THR A 57 -4.29 -4.72 -2.85
C THR A 57 -4.25 -6.21 -2.51
N SER A 58 -3.05 -6.80 -2.52
CA SER A 58 -2.81 -8.19 -2.08
C SER A 58 -2.45 -8.28 -0.59
N LEU A 59 -2.23 -7.13 0.07
CA LEU A 59 -2.06 -7.04 1.51
C LEU A 59 -3.42 -7.20 2.21
N GLY A 60 -3.41 -7.58 3.49
CA GLY A 60 -4.63 -7.82 4.26
C GLY A 60 -4.57 -9.03 5.17
N SER A 61 -3.38 -9.46 5.59
CA SER A 61 -3.29 -10.35 6.75
C SER A 61 -3.84 -9.63 7.99
N THR A 62 -4.24 -10.39 9.01
CA THR A 62 -4.74 -9.80 10.27
C THR A 62 -3.76 -8.81 10.89
N GLY A 63 -2.45 -9.03 10.74
CA GLY A 63 -1.41 -8.13 11.21
C GLY A 63 -1.32 -6.82 10.41
N ASP A 64 -1.62 -6.84 9.11
CA ASP A 64 -1.53 -5.65 8.26
C ASP A 64 -2.53 -4.59 8.71
N PHE A 65 -3.71 -4.98 9.19
CA PHE A 65 -4.72 -4.04 9.70
C PHE A 65 -4.28 -3.25 10.93
N ALA A 66 -3.24 -3.68 11.64
CA ALA A 66 -2.63 -2.90 12.71
C ALA A 66 -1.63 -1.85 12.22
N LEU A 67 -1.18 -1.94 10.96
CA LEU A 67 -0.21 -1.02 10.37
C LEU A 67 -0.91 0.30 9.95
N PRO A 68 -0.51 1.46 10.49
CA PRO A 68 -1.12 2.73 10.11
C PRO A 68 -0.97 3.04 8.62
N ALA A 69 0.16 2.64 8.00
CA ALA A 69 0.37 2.72 6.56
C ALA A 69 -0.69 1.94 5.76
N PHE A 70 -1.03 0.73 6.18
CA PHE A 70 -2.01 -0.11 5.49
C PHE A 70 -3.43 0.42 5.68
N GLN A 71 -3.80 0.84 6.90
CA GLN A 71 -5.08 1.50 7.16
C GLN A 71 -5.26 2.73 6.26
N ARG A 72 -4.18 3.52 6.09
CA ARG A 72 -4.18 4.69 5.22
C ARG A 72 -4.30 4.34 3.74
N LEU A 73 -3.60 3.30 3.29
CA LEU A 73 -3.72 2.78 1.93
C LEU A 73 -5.16 2.36 1.63
N LEU A 74 -5.80 1.60 2.53
CA LEU A 74 -7.20 1.17 2.38
C LEU A 74 -8.16 2.36 2.32
N LEU A 75 -8.05 3.32 3.23
CA LEU A 75 -8.88 4.53 3.21
C LEU A 75 -8.74 5.29 1.90
N ASN A 76 -7.50 5.50 1.44
CA ASN A 76 -7.22 6.19 0.18
C ASN A 76 -7.80 5.44 -1.02
N GLY A 77 -7.67 4.11 -1.06
CA GLY A 77 -8.19 3.26 -2.12
C GLY A 77 -9.72 3.30 -2.20
N VAL A 78 -10.42 3.21 -1.07
CA VAL A 78 -11.88 3.29 -0.99
C VAL A 78 -12.38 4.67 -1.44
N LEU A 79 -11.81 5.76 -0.93
CA LEU A 79 -12.22 7.12 -1.31
C LEU A 79 -11.95 7.40 -2.79
N TRP A 80 -10.82 6.92 -3.32
CA TRP A 80 -10.49 7.04 -4.74
C TRP A 80 -11.52 6.33 -5.63
N ALA A 81 -11.92 5.10 -5.26
CA ALA A 81 -12.91 4.32 -6.00
C ALA A 81 -14.31 4.97 -5.97
N LEU A 82 -14.64 5.67 -4.87
CA LEU A 82 -15.90 6.42 -4.71
C LEU A 82 -15.86 7.84 -5.28
N GLU A 83 -14.75 8.24 -5.92
CA GLU A 83 -14.52 9.61 -6.41
C GLU A 83 -14.63 10.70 -5.33
N LYS A 84 -14.33 10.35 -4.08
CA LYS A 84 -14.37 11.28 -2.95
C LYS A 84 -13.00 11.93 -2.73
N THR A 85 -13.02 13.14 -2.19
CA THR A 85 -11.80 13.83 -1.76
C THR A 85 -11.07 13.00 -0.70
N ILE A 86 -9.78 12.75 -0.94
CA ILE A 86 -8.90 12.11 0.05
C ILE A 86 -8.42 13.21 1.01
N PRO A 87 -8.83 13.19 2.30
CA PRO A 87 -8.39 14.20 3.27
C PRO A 87 -6.88 14.10 3.48
N PRO A 88 -6.17 15.15 3.92
CA PRO A 88 -4.78 15.04 4.33
C PRO A 88 -4.63 13.99 5.44
N ALA A 89 -3.47 13.33 5.50
CA ALA A 89 -3.21 12.39 6.58
C ALA A 89 -3.00 13.13 7.89
N ASP A 90 -3.51 12.54 8.97
CA ASP A 90 -3.25 13.03 10.32
C ASP A 90 -1.75 12.94 10.61
N PRO A 91 -1.09 14.03 11.06
CA PRO A 91 0.32 14.02 11.42
C PRO A 91 0.70 12.91 12.41
N ARG A 92 -0.24 12.47 13.26
CA ARG A 92 -0.05 11.38 14.23
C ARG A 92 0.10 10.01 13.55
N VAL A 93 -0.57 9.80 12.42
CA VAL A 93 -0.45 8.58 11.61
C VAL A 93 0.91 8.53 10.91
N ILE A 94 1.41 9.68 10.46
CA ILE A 94 2.74 9.80 9.84
C ILE A 94 3.84 9.53 10.87
N ALA A 95 3.71 10.06 12.08
CA ALA A 95 4.69 9.86 13.16
C ALA A 95 4.80 8.40 13.62
N GLY A 96 3.71 7.63 13.57
CA GLY A 96 3.68 6.20 13.93
C GLY A 96 4.29 5.25 12.90
N ASN A 97 4.57 5.72 11.68
CA ASN A 97 5.15 4.91 10.59
C ASN A 97 6.68 4.95 10.54
N LYS A 98 7.37 5.52 11.55
CA LYS A 98 8.83 5.48 11.59
C LYS A 98 9.29 4.03 11.75
N PRO A 99 10.20 3.52 10.89
CA PRO A 99 10.77 2.20 11.09
C PRO A 99 11.43 2.17 12.49
N ASN A 100 11.12 1.12 13.26
CA ASN A 100 11.86 0.81 14.47
C ASN A 100 13.29 0.46 14.06
N HIS A 101 14.16 1.48 13.93
CA HIS A 101 15.59 1.27 14.03
C HIS A 101 15.85 0.81 15.46
N GLY A 102 15.94 -0.52 15.63
CA GLY A 102 16.24 -1.12 16.91
C GLY A 102 17.47 -0.46 17.51
N GLN A 103 17.28 0.25 18.62
CA GLN A 103 18.34 0.45 19.59
C GLN A 103 18.79 -0.93 20.04
N ARG A 104 19.95 -1.37 19.58
CA ARG A 104 20.74 -2.39 20.25
C ARG A 104 21.91 -1.66 20.92
N ASN A 105 21.83 -1.61 22.25
CA ASN A 105 23.00 -1.41 23.12
C ASN A 105 23.94 -2.60 22.99
#